data_AF-A0A9P1FES8-F1
#
_entry.id   AF-A0A9P1FES8-F1
#
_cell.length_a   1.000
_cell.length_b   1.000
_cell.length_c   1.000
_cell.angle_alpha   90.00
_cell.angle_beta   90.00
_cell.angle_gamma   90.00
#
_symmetry.space_group_name_H-M   'P 1'
#
loop_
_entity.id
_entity.type
_entity.pdbx_description
1 polymer ?
#
loop_
_entity_poly.entity_id
_entity_poly.type
_entity_poly.pdbx_seq_one_letter_code
_entity_poly.pdbx_strand_id
1 'polypeptide(L)'
;MDSLTVAIGLGLVVSLLFTEAFGLAAGGMIVPGYFALQFGRPLDIVLTLLVAALTYLAVFGISKVAIVYGRRRIVLMLLMGFILSQTVRVMIGEVPAFNSPTGSCIAVIGYLVPGLIALWFDRQGLLETLGTVLTASAVVRLCLIVLAVEAGILAIGLLAVGGTLAIEWFPISRNTTQRDQKLAAAQLAQQSMQTIREARLNRGHQIDTRFDPTSSGMIGEAMSPVTSLPSHLEAKQTSVNPNFAAAVVDMLTDAGVKSGDVVAVGYTGSFPAFNTCVCAAMETLGVEPLVIHSAASSQFGANCPDMMWLDMEAALHEAGLISFRSQAATLGGFGDRARGMSDESKTMLQDAITRNDVALLEISSLQDSIDQRMEIYTKLANSRPIAAYINVGGGAASIHGSKGREAFGAGLSEEYTGDNSEVDCVASRFANSSVPVIHVGNAVQLAAHFGLPVAPQQTPQLGVGSVYANANATRLLAGILLAIIAVCMRTYLWSDLWVRLSTRVKSLRKRSATHPQPLRIATPSHAELMV
;
A
#
# COMPACT_ATOMS: atom_id res chain seq x y z
N MET A 1 -19.89 15.60 -23.61
CA MET A 1 -20.10 16.47 -24.79
C MET A 1 -20.48 15.57 -25.96
N ASP A 2 -21.40 16.00 -26.83
CA ASP A 2 -21.74 15.25 -28.03
C ASP A 2 -20.48 15.09 -28.91
N SER A 3 -20.16 13.85 -29.29
CA SER A 3 -18.97 13.53 -30.10
C SER A 3 -19.03 14.23 -31.45
N LEU A 4 -20.24 14.54 -31.93
CA LEU A 4 -20.49 15.35 -33.11
C LEU A 4 -20.01 16.80 -32.94
N THR A 5 -20.36 17.45 -31.82
CA THR A 5 -19.95 18.84 -31.55
C THR A 5 -18.44 18.96 -31.41
N VAL A 6 -17.79 18.02 -30.72
CA VAL A 6 -16.33 18.00 -30.56
C VAL A 6 -15.63 17.77 -31.91
N ALA A 7 -16.13 16.85 -32.73
CA ALA A 7 -15.57 16.59 -34.06
C ALA A 7 -15.72 17.77 -35.01
N ILE A 8 -16.87 18.47 -34.98
CA ILE A 8 -17.08 19.68 -35.78
C ILE A 8 -16.17 20.81 -35.30
N GLY A 9 -16.09 21.06 -34.00
CA GLY A 9 -15.21 22.06 -33.43
C GLY A 9 -13.74 21.82 -33.79
N LEU A 10 -13.28 20.57 -33.68
CA LEU A 10 -11.92 20.20 -34.04
C LEU A 10 -11.69 20.24 -35.56
N GLY A 11 -12.70 19.88 -36.35
CA GLY A 11 -12.70 20.01 -37.81
C GLY A 11 -12.54 21.45 -38.29
N LEU A 12 -13.19 22.42 -37.62
CA LEU A 12 -13.05 23.84 -37.90
C LEU A 12 -11.60 24.31 -37.63
N VAL A 13 -11.05 23.95 -36.47
CA VAL A 13 -9.68 24.33 -36.09
C VAL A 13 -8.65 23.74 -37.05
N VAL A 14 -8.76 22.44 -37.37
CA VAL A 14 -7.83 21.77 -38.30
C VAL A 14 -7.97 22.37 -39.71
N SER A 15 -9.19 22.68 -40.16
CA SER A 15 -9.39 23.32 -41.47
C SER A 15 -8.75 24.72 -41.53
N LEU A 16 -8.83 25.50 -40.46
CA LEU A 16 -8.18 26.82 -40.36
C LEU A 16 -6.65 26.66 -40.45
N LEU A 17 -6.09 25.73 -39.68
CA LEU A 17 -4.64 25.46 -39.70
C LEU A 17 -4.16 25.01 -41.08
N PHE A 18 -4.91 24.15 -41.77
CA PHE A 18 -4.57 23.73 -43.13
C PHE A 18 -4.63 24.89 -44.13
N THR A 19 -5.60 25.79 -43.97
CA THR A 19 -5.73 26.98 -44.82
C THR A 19 -4.54 27.92 -44.61
N GLU A 20 -4.12 28.13 -43.37
CA GLU A 20 -2.98 29.00 -43.05
C GLU A 20 -1.64 28.37 -43.45
N ALA A 21 -1.46 27.08 -43.19
CA ALA A 21 -0.19 26.39 -43.41
C ALA A 21 0.08 26.06 -44.88
N PHE A 22 -0.96 25.71 -45.65
CA PHE A 22 -0.81 25.22 -47.03
C PHE A 22 -1.49 26.12 -48.07
N GLY A 23 -2.23 27.15 -47.67
CA GLY A 23 -3.01 27.99 -48.59
C GLY A 23 -4.19 27.26 -49.24
N LEU A 24 -4.55 26.09 -48.75
CA LEU A 24 -5.54 25.19 -49.34
C LEU A 24 -6.71 24.94 -48.37
N ALA A 25 -7.94 25.01 -48.87
CA ALA A 25 -9.12 24.77 -48.06
C ALA A 25 -9.55 23.30 -48.11
N ALA A 26 -9.81 22.70 -46.95
CA ALA A 26 -10.20 21.30 -46.82
C ALA A 26 -11.70 21.06 -47.16
N GLY A 27 -12.15 21.46 -48.35
CA GLY A 27 -13.50 21.18 -48.85
C GLY A 27 -14.65 21.88 -48.09
N GLY A 28 -14.33 22.84 -47.23
CA GLY A 28 -15.25 23.58 -46.36
C GLY A 28 -14.94 23.35 -44.88
N MET A 29 -15.05 24.38 -44.04
CA MET A 29 -14.52 24.36 -42.66
C MET A 29 -15.08 23.22 -41.78
N ILE A 30 -16.27 22.72 -42.09
CA ILE A 30 -16.98 21.73 -41.28
C ILE A 30 -16.77 20.28 -41.80
N VAL A 31 -16.32 20.12 -43.05
CA VAL A 31 -16.27 18.82 -43.75
C VAL A 31 -15.32 17.82 -43.07
N PRO A 32 -14.10 18.20 -42.64
CA PRO A 32 -13.19 17.27 -41.99
C PRO A 32 -13.73 16.66 -40.69
N GLY A 33 -14.54 17.42 -39.95
CA GLY A 33 -15.20 16.95 -38.73
C GLY A 33 -16.21 15.84 -38.98
N TYR A 34 -17.07 16.01 -40.00
CA TYR A 34 -18.03 14.98 -40.39
C TYR A 34 -17.37 13.74 -40.97
N PHE A 35 -16.32 13.92 -41.77
CA PHE A 35 -15.61 12.80 -42.37
C PHE A 35 -14.84 12.01 -41.31
N ALA A 36 -14.21 12.67 -40.34
CA ALA A 36 -13.50 12.03 -39.23
C ALA A 36 -14.36 11.01 -38.47
N LEU A 37 -15.63 11.34 -38.19
CA LEU A 37 -16.56 10.43 -37.52
C LEU A 37 -16.90 9.20 -38.37
N GLN A 38 -16.87 9.34 -39.69
CA GLN A 38 -17.25 8.30 -40.64
C GLN A 38 -16.05 7.52 -41.22
N PHE A 39 -14.83 7.66 -40.68
CA PHE A 39 -13.67 6.84 -41.09
C PHE A 39 -13.91 5.34 -40.94
N GLY A 40 -14.82 4.93 -40.04
CA GLY A 40 -15.23 3.52 -39.90
C GLY A 40 -16.12 3.01 -41.04
N ARG A 41 -16.59 3.90 -41.92
CA ARG A 41 -17.53 3.61 -43.02
C ARG A 41 -16.99 4.21 -44.34
N PRO A 42 -15.94 3.63 -44.94
CA PRO A 42 -15.24 4.23 -46.08
C PRO A 42 -16.13 4.38 -47.34
N LEU A 43 -17.14 3.52 -47.51
CA LEU A 43 -18.07 3.62 -48.63
C LEU A 43 -18.92 4.91 -48.59
N ASP A 44 -19.27 5.41 -47.41
CA ASP A 44 -20.05 6.65 -47.26
C ASP A 44 -19.19 7.86 -47.66
N ILE A 45 -17.91 7.85 -47.32
CA ILE A 45 -16.93 8.87 -47.72
C ILE A 45 -16.78 8.88 -49.24
N VAL A 46 -16.54 7.70 -49.85
CA VAL A 46 -16.39 7.57 -51.31
C VAL A 46 -17.66 8.01 -52.03
N LEU A 47 -18.84 7.57 -51.58
CA LEU A 47 -20.10 7.99 -52.17
C LEU A 47 -20.31 9.50 -52.07
N THR A 48 -20.02 10.11 -50.93
CA THR A 48 -20.13 11.56 -50.72
C THR A 48 -19.21 12.34 -51.67
N LEU A 49 -17.99 11.85 -51.88
CA LEU A 49 -17.04 12.44 -52.83
C LEU A 49 -17.49 12.27 -54.29
N LEU A 50 -18.08 11.12 -54.65
CA LEU A 50 -18.67 10.90 -55.98
C LEU A 50 -19.85 11.86 -56.23
N VAL A 51 -20.73 12.04 -55.24
CA VAL A 51 -21.84 13.01 -55.33
C VAL A 51 -21.31 14.43 -55.48
N ALA A 52 -20.25 14.80 -54.75
CA ALA A 52 -19.61 16.10 -54.90
C ALA A 52 -19.01 16.30 -56.30
N ALA A 53 -18.37 15.27 -56.87
CA ALA A 53 -17.82 15.33 -58.23
C ALA A 53 -18.93 15.46 -59.29
N LEU A 54 -20.02 14.69 -59.16
CA LEU A 54 -21.19 14.80 -60.02
C LEU A 54 -21.86 16.19 -59.92
N THR A 55 -21.92 16.74 -58.71
CA THR A 55 -22.43 18.10 -58.46
C THR A 55 -21.61 19.13 -59.21
N TYR A 56 -20.28 19.05 -59.10
CA TYR A 56 -19.36 19.92 -59.81
C TYR A 56 -19.54 19.81 -61.33
N LEU A 57 -19.60 18.59 -61.89
CA LEU A 57 -19.78 18.36 -63.32
C LEU A 57 -21.13 18.88 -63.84
N ALA A 58 -22.22 18.68 -63.10
CA ALA A 58 -23.55 19.16 -63.48
C ALA A 58 -23.59 20.69 -63.56
N VAL A 59 -23.05 21.38 -62.56
CA VAL A 59 -23.01 22.86 -62.55
C VAL A 59 -22.04 23.39 -63.62
N PHE A 60 -20.92 22.69 -63.86
CA PHE A 60 -19.99 23.02 -64.95
C PHE A 60 -20.63 22.85 -66.34
N GLY A 61 -21.51 21.87 -66.53
CA GLY A 61 -22.29 21.72 -67.76
C GLY A 61 -23.29 22.87 -67.95
N ILE A 62 -24.01 23.23 -66.89
CA ILE A 62 -24.99 24.34 -66.91
C ILE A 62 -24.31 25.68 -67.20
N SER A 63 -23.11 25.91 -66.67
CA SER A 63 -22.38 27.18 -66.90
C SER A 63 -21.93 27.39 -68.35
N LYS A 64 -21.93 26.34 -69.19
CA LYS A 64 -21.69 26.47 -70.64
C LYS A 64 -22.89 27.01 -71.41
N VAL A 65 -24.10 26.84 -70.89
CA VAL A 65 -25.36 27.20 -71.56
C VAL A 65 -26.03 28.41 -70.90
N ALA A 66 -25.77 28.64 -69.61
CA ALA A 66 -26.32 29.75 -68.83
C ALA A 66 -25.21 30.60 -68.21
N ILE A 67 -25.42 31.93 -68.17
CA ILE A 67 -24.51 32.90 -67.54
C ILE A 67 -24.59 32.73 -66.01
N VAL A 68 -23.73 31.86 -65.46
CA VAL A 68 -23.64 31.55 -64.03
C VAL A 68 -22.29 32.00 -63.49
N TYR A 69 -22.21 33.24 -62.98
CA TYR A 69 -20.99 33.79 -62.38
C TYR A 69 -21.21 34.26 -60.93
N GLY A 70 -20.11 34.31 -60.17
CA GLY A 70 -20.07 34.85 -58.81
C GLY A 70 -20.99 34.11 -57.82
N ARG A 71 -21.80 34.86 -57.07
CA ARG A 71 -22.67 34.32 -56.01
C ARG A 71 -23.68 33.27 -56.51
N ARG A 72 -24.16 33.39 -57.74
CA ARG A 72 -25.12 32.44 -58.35
C ARG A 72 -24.51 31.05 -58.50
N ARG A 73 -23.21 30.98 -58.83
CA ARG A 73 -22.48 29.70 -58.96
C ARG A 73 -22.36 28.99 -57.62
N ILE A 74 -22.11 29.73 -56.53
CA ILE A 74 -22.02 29.18 -55.17
C ILE A 74 -23.36 28.57 -54.73
N VAL A 75 -24.45 29.31 -54.90
CA VAL A 75 -25.79 28.84 -54.55
C VAL A 75 -26.17 27.61 -55.37
N LEU A 76 -25.85 27.60 -56.67
CA LEU A 76 -26.10 26.44 -57.53
C LEU A 76 -25.29 25.21 -57.14
N MET A 77 -24.03 25.34 -56.72
CA MET A 77 -23.24 24.21 -56.20
C MET A 77 -23.87 23.60 -54.94
N LEU A 78 -24.34 24.44 -54.01
CA LEU A 78 -25.00 23.99 -52.79
C LEU A 78 -26.35 23.34 -53.06
N LEU A 79 -27.19 23.96 -53.89
CA LEU A 79 -28.51 23.44 -54.25
C LEU A 79 -28.41 22.15 -55.07
N MET A 80 -27.54 22.12 -56.07
CA MET A 80 -27.32 20.92 -56.88
C MET A 80 -26.73 19.78 -56.03
N GLY A 81 -25.81 20.10 -55.11
CA GLY A 81 -25.28 19.14 -54.15
C GLY A 81 -26.36 18.56 -53.25
N PHE A 82 -27.27 19.39 -52.75
CA PHE A 82 -28.43 18.95 -51.98
C PHE A 82 -29.34 18.04 -52.81
N ILE A 83 -29.74 18.46 -54.03
CA ILE A 83 -30.64 17.71 -54.91
C ILE A 83 -30.03 16.35 -55.27
N LEU A 84 -28.78 16.32 -55.73
CA LEU A 84 -28.11 15.06 -56.07
C LEU A 84 -27.92 14.16 -54.85
N SER A 85 -27.63 14.72 -53.68
CA SER A 85 -27.56 13.95 -52.43
C SER A 85 -28.91 13.30 -52.11
N GLN A 86 -30.01 14.03 -52.27
CA GLN A 86 -31.37 13.49 -52.06
C GLN A 86 -31.70 12.41 -53.09
N THR A 87 -31.46 12.67 -54.37
CA THR A 87 -31.69 11.69 -55.44
C THR A 87 -30.89 10.42 -55.20
N VAL A 88 -29.63 10.53 -54.82
CA VAL A 88 -28.75 9.39 -54.54
C VAL A 88 -29.22 8.61 -53.31
N ARG A 89 -29.69 9.28 -52.24
CA ARG A 89 -30.29 8.61 -51.08
C ARG A 89 -31.56 7.84 -51.46
N VAL A 90 -32.44 8.46 -52.24
CA VAL A 90 -33.68 7.83 -52.73
C VAL A 90 -33.35 6.62 -53.62
N MET A 91 -32.38 6.74 -54.53
CA MET A 91 -31.93 5.68 -55.44
C MET A 91 -31.21 4.53 -54.74
N ILE A 92 -30.41 4.81 -53.70
CA ILE A 92 -29.69 3.80 -52.91
C ILE A 92 -30.61 3.12 -51.88
N GLY A 93 -31.79 3.68 -51.63
CA GLY A 93 -32.86 3.02 -50.88
C GLY A 93 -33.24 3.74 -49.59
N GLU A 94 -33.97 4.84 -49.73
CA GLU A 94 -35.02 5.25 -48.78
C GLU A 94 -36.38 5.32 -49.52
N VAL A 95 -36.72 4.26 -50.27
CA VAL A 95 -38.11 4.01 -50.70
C VAL A 95 -38.80 3.19 -49.59
N PRO A 96 -39.88 3.66 -48.94
CA PRO A 96 -40.50 3.01 -47.78
C PRO A 96 -41.07 1.60 -48.01
N ALA A 97 -41.05 1.08 -49.25
CA ALA A 97 -41.73 -0.14 -49.64
C ALA A 97 -40.82 -1.35 -49.87
N PHE A 98 -39.50 -1.24 -49.67
CA PHE A 98 -38.57 -2.37 -49.84
C PHE A 98 -37.57 -2.44 -48.68
N ASN A 99 -38.06 -2.90 -47.53
CA ASN A 99 -37.25 -3.24 -46.36
C ASN A 99 -36.39 -4.47 -46.66
N SER A 100 -35.21 -4.27 -47.23
CA SER A 100 -34.14 -5.28 -47.18
C SER A 100 -33.50 -5.24 -45.77
N PRO A 101 -33.43 -6.36 -45.01
CA PRO A 101 -32.85 -6.42 -43.66
C PRO A 101 -31.31 -6.34 -43.66
N THR A 102 -30.71 -5.86 -44.74
CA THR A 102 -29.28 -5.62 -44.90
C THR A 102 -28.96 -4.18 -44.47
N GLY A 103 -28.92 -3.94 -43.16
CA GLY A 103 -28.62 -2.65 -42.53
C GLY A 103 -27.16 -2.18 -42.68
N SER A 104 -26.70 -2.00 -43.92
CA SER A 104 -25.57 -1.12 -44.23
C SER A 104 -26.03 -0.19 -45.34
N CYS A 105 -26.93 0.73 -44.98
CA CYS A 105 -27.36 1.80 -45.86
C CYS A 105 -26.14 2.68 -46.13
N ILE A 106 -25.55 2.54 -47.32
CA ILE A 106 -24.54 3.48 -47.79
C ILE A 106 -25.23 4.84 -47.82
N ALA A 107 -24.69 5.79 -47.07
CA ALA A 107 -25.33 7.08 -46.87
C ALA A 107 -24.38 8.18 -47.34
N VAL A 108 -24.95 9.17 -48.03
CA VAL A 108 -24.24 10.43 -48.27
C VAL A 108 -24.04 11.11 -46.91
N ILE A 109 -22.88 11.70 -46.66
CA ILE A 109 -22.61 12.39 -45.39
C ILE A 109 -23.18 13.81 -45.49
N GLY A 110 -24.18 14.11 -44.67
CA GLY A 110 -24.85 15.42 -44.66
C GLY A 110 -25.60 15.76 -45.97
N TYR A 111 -26.34 16.86 -45.95
CA TYR A 111 -27.08 17.34 -47.12
C TYR A 111 -26.34 18.44 -47.88
N LEU A 112 -25.53 19.23 -47.18
CA LEU A 112 -24.79 20.36 -47.75
C LEU A 112 -23.30 20.03 -48.00
N VAL A 113 -22.78 18.97 -47.38
CA VAL A 113 -21.35 18.61 -47.43
C VAL A 113 -20.89 18.32 -48.86
N PRO A 114 -21.60 17.53 -49.71
CA PRO A 114 -21.20 17.35 -51.11
C PRO A 114 -21.17 18.65 -51.91
N GLY A 115 -22.13 19.57 -51.66
CA GLY A 115 -22.15 20.88 -52.30
C GLY A 115 -21.01 21.80 -51.86
N LEU A 116 -20.61 21.72 -50.59
CA LEU A 116 -19.43 22.43 -50.08
C LEU A 116 -18.15 21.90 -50.72
N ILE A 117 -17.98 20.58 -50.82
CA ILE A 117 -16.80 19.98 -51.48
C ILE A 117 -16.77 20.34 -52.97
N ALA A 118 -17.92 20.28 -53.66
CA ALA A 118 -18.04 20.64 -55.07
C ALA A 118 -17.66 22.11 -55.34
N LEU A 119 -18.00 23.03 -54.43
CA LEU A 119 -17.58 24.43 -54.49
C LEU A 119 -16.05 24.58 -54.46
N TRP A 120 -15.35 23.72 -53.72
CA TRP A 120 -13.88 23.77 -53.65
C TRP A 120 -13.21 23.04 -54.81
N PHE A 121 -13.82 22.01 -55.40
CA PHE A 121 -13.39 21.47 -56.69
C PHE A 121 -13.33 22.56 -57.77
N ASP A 122 -14.27 23.50 -57.75
CA ASP A 122 -14.31 24.63 -58.68
C ASP A 122 -13.21 25.68 -58.46
N ARG A 123 -12.78 25.86 -57.21
CA ARG A 123 -11.85 26.94 -56.83
C ARG A 123 -10.41 26.49 -56.74
N GLN A 124 -10.19 25.27 -56.27
CA GLN A 124 -8.89 24.76 -55.85
C GLN A 124 -8.43 23.58 -56.70
N GLY A 125 -9.33 22.95 -57.46
CA GLY A 125 -9.04 21.73 -58.22
C GLY A 125 -9.45 20.46 -57.47
N LEU A 126 -9.62 19.39 -58.24
CA LEU A 126 -10.14 18.11 -57.76
C LEU A 126 -9.11 17.41 -56.85
N LEU A 127 -7.85 17.32 -57.27
CA LEU A 127 -6.82 16.56 -56.57
C LEU A 127 -6.43 17.24 -55.25
N GLU A 128 -6.30 18.56 -55.28
CA GLU A 128 -5.93 19.40 -54.15
C GLU A 128 -7.02 19.37 -53.07
N THR A 129 -8.29 19.44 -53.47
CA THR A 129 -9.42 19.37 -52.53
C THR A 129 -9.58 17.97 -51.93
N LEU A 130 -9.43 16.91 -52.74
CA LEU A 130 -9.48 15.52 -52.24
C LEU A 130 -8.35 15.24 -51.25
N GLY A 131 -7.12 15.62 -51.59
CA GLY A 131 -5.96 15.44 -50.72
C GLY A 131 -6.12 16.16 -49.39
N THR A 132 -6.55 17.42 -49.41
CA THR A 132 -6.72 18.23 -48.20
C THR A 132 -7.89 17.80 -47.33
N VAL A 133 -9.04 17.45 -47.91
CA VAL A 133 -10.18 16.92 -47.15
C VAL A 133 -9.79 15.63 -46.44
N LEU A 134 -9.19 14.67 -47.14
CA LEU A 134 -8.87 13.36 -46.56
C LEU A 134 -7.79 13.45 -45.48
N THR A 135 -6.73 14.24 -45.71
CA THR A 135 -5.65 14.42 -44.73
C THR A 135 -6.13 15.19 -43.50
N ALA A 136 -6.87 16.29 -43.66
CA ALA A 136 -7.45 17.03 -42.55
C ALA A 136 -8.43 16.14 -41.74
N SER A 137 -9.25 15.34 -42.40
CA SER A 137 -10.19 14.44 -41.72
C SER A 137 -9.47 13.32 -40.93
N ALA A 138 -8.34 12.82 -41.46
CA ALA A 138 -7.51 11.85 -40.77
C ALA A 138 -6.86 12.45 -39.51
N VAL A 139 -6.35 13.69 -39.59
CA VAL A 139 -5.81 14.43 -38.44
C VAL A 139 -6.88 14.62 -37.37
N VAL A 140 -8.08 15.07 -37.75
CA VAL A 140 -9.22 15.23 -36.83
C VAL A 140 -9.56 13.89 -36.15
N ARG A 141 -9.57 12.79 -36.91
CA ARG A 141 -9.83 11.45 -36.37
C ARG A 141 -8.77 11.01 -35.36
N LEU A 142 -7.50 11.30 -35.61
CA LEU A 142 -6.40 10.99 -34.68
C LEU A 142 -6.54 11.79 -33.38
N CYS A 143 -6.83 13.09 -33.46
CA CYS A 143 -7.06 13.92 -32.28
C CYS A 143 -8.24 13.41 -31.42
N LEU A 144 -9.34 13.01 -32.06
CA LEU A 144 -10.49 12.43 -31.35
C LEU A 144 -10.15 11.11 -30.64
N ILE A 145 -9.26 10.30 -31.20
CA ILE A 145 -8.80 9.05 -30.56
C ILE A 145 -7.94 9.36 -29.32
N VAL A 146 -7.03 10.33 -29.42
CA VAL A 146 -6.17 10.74 -28.29
C VAL A 146 -7.00 11.26 -27.12
N LEU A 147 -7.94 12.19 -27.39
CA LEU A 147 -8.79 12.79 -26.36
C LEU A 147 -9.70 11.77 -25.64
N ALA A 148 -10.08 10.66 -26.30
CA ALA A 148 -10.88 9.61 -25.68
C ALA A 148 -10.06 8.69 -24.76
N VAL A 149 -8.77 8.52 -25.03
CA VAL A 149 -7.88 7.63 -24.26
C VAL A 149 -7.46 8.25 -22.92
N GLU A 150 -7.33 9.57 -22.87
CA GLU A 150 -6.88 10.30 -21.67
C GLU A 150 -7.88 10.23 -20.50
N ALA A 151 -9.19 10.27 -20.79
CA ALA A 151 -10.22 10.26 -19.75
C ALA A 151 -10.31 8.93 -18.97
N GLY A 152 -10.13 7.80 -19.66
CA GLY A 152 -10.18 6.47 -19.03
C GLY A 152 -8.98 6.20 -18.12
N ILE A 153 -7.79 6.63 -18.54
CA ILE A 153 -6.56 6.51 -17.74
C ILE A 153 -6.64 7.41 -16.50
N LEU A 154 -7.14 8.64 -16.64
CA LEU A 154 -7.32 9.57 -15.53
C LEU A 154 -8.23 9.00 -14.43
N ALA A 155 -9.36 8.40 -14.80
CA ALA A 155 -10.30 7.80 -13.84
C ALA A 155 -9.69 6.61 -13.07
N ILE A 156 -8.93 5.74 -13.74
CA ILE A 156 -8.21 4.63 -13.09
C ILE A 156 -7.14 5.18 -12.14
N GLY A 157 -6.42 6.22 -12.55
CA GLY A 157 -5.43 6.91 -11.71
C GLY A 157 -6.03 7.49 -10.44
N LEU A 158 -7.17 8.19 -10.55
CA LEU A 158 -7.89 8.76 -9.39
C LEU A 158 -8.37 7.67 -8.42
N LEU A 159 -8.87 6.54 -8.93
CA LEU A 159 -9.28 5.40 -8.11
C LEU A 159 -8.10 4.76 -7.37
N ALA A 160 -6.94 4.64 -8.03
CA ALA A 160 -5.74 4.10 -7.41
C ALA A 160 -5.22 5.01 -6.27
N VAL A 161 -5.13 6.32 -6.51
CA VAL A 161 -4.69 7.29 -5.49
C VAL A 161 -5.68 7.36 -4.33
N GLY A 162 -6.98 7.51 -4.63
CA GLY A 162 -8.02 7.59 -3.59
C GLY A 162 -8.11 6.31 -2.75
N GLY A 163 -8.02 5.14 -3.38
CA GLY A 163 -8.01 3.86 -2.66
C GLY A 163 -6.79 3.69 -1.76
N THR A 164 -5.61 4.12 -2.22
CA THR A 164 -4.38 4.04 -1.41
C THR A 164 -4.45 4.96 -0.19
N LEU A 165 -4.88 6.21 -0.39
CA LEU A 165 -5.07 7.18 0.70
C LEU A 165 -6.10 6.70 1.72
N ALA A 166 -7.19 6.06 1.28
CA ALA A 166 -8.20 5.52 2.17
C ALA A 166 -7.67 4.37 3.05
N ILE A 167 -6.83 3.48 2.50
CA ILE A 167 -6.21 2.38 3.26
C ILE A 167 -5.24 2.94 4.31
N GLU A 168 -4.50 3.99 3.97
CA GLU A 168 -3.54 4.63 4.87
C GLU A 168 -4.23 5.38 6.03
N TRP A 169 -5.34 6.08 5.74
CA TRP A 169 -6.07 6.86 6.75
C TRP A 169 -6.98 6.04 7.65
N PHE A 170 -7.48 4.88 7.17
CA PHE A 170 -8.38 4.02 7.93
C PHE A 170 -7.77 2.62 8.14
N PRO A 171 -6.72 2.48 8.97
CA PRO A 171 -6.17 1.18 9.29
C PRO A 171 -7.22 0.35 10.05
N ILE A 172 -7.54 -0.84 9.52
CA ILE A 172 -8.37 -1.80 10.25
C ILE A 172 -7.62 -2.18 11.53
N SER A 173 -8.18 -1.84 12.69
CA SER A 173 -7.62 -2.24 13.97
C SER A 173 -7.77 -3.76 14.19
N ARG A 174 -6.81 -4.40 14.86
CA ARG A 174 -7.00 -5.76 15.42
C ARG A 174 -8.19 -5.69 16.41
N ASN A 175 -8.81 -6.84 16.68
CA ASN A 175 -9.93 -7.02 17.62
C ASN A 175 -9.87 -6.01 18.80
N THR A 176 -10.97 -5.30 19.08
CA THR A 176 -11.04 -4.21 20.08
C THR A 176 -10.45 -4.62 21.42
N THR A 177 -10.73 -5.86 21.87
CA THR A 177 -10.21 -6.40 23.13
C THR A 177 -8.67 -6.44 23.19
N GLN A 178 -8.00 -6.82 22.09
CA GLN A 178 -6.54 -6.91 22.06
C GLN A 178 -5.89 -5.52 21.98
N ARG A 179 -6.55 -4.57 21.31
CA ARG A 179 -6.12 -3.16 21.29
C ARG A 179 -6.18 -2.55 22.70
N ASP A 180 -7.24 -2.83 23.44
CA ASP A 180 -7.43 -2.33 24.80
C ASP A 180 -6.37 -2.89 25.76
N GLN A 181 -6.05 -4.19 25.66
CA GLN A 181 -4.95 -4.80 26.42
C GLN A 181 -3.60 -4.18 26.11
N LYS A 182 -3.29 -3.96 24.83
CA LYS A 182 -2.05 -3.28 24.41
C LYS A 182 -1.95 -1.86 24.98
N LEU A 183 -3.06 -1.12 24.94
CA LEU A 183 -3.11 0.23 25.48
C LEU A 183 -2.97 0.23 27.01
N ALA A 184 -3.62 -0.68 27.72
CA ALA A 184 -3.51 -0.85 29.16
C ALA A 184 -2.06 -1.18 29.57
N ALA A 185 -1.39 -2.09 28.85
CA ALA A 185 0.02 -2.40 29.09
C ALA A 185 0.93 -1.19 28.86
N ALA A 186 0.69 -0.40 27.81
CA ALA A 186 1.46 0.81 27.54
C ALA A 186 1.22 1.91 28.59
N GLN A 187 0.00 2.04 29.10
CA GLN A 187 -0.34 2.95 30.21
C GLN A 187 0.35 2.53 31.50
N LEU A 188 0.29 1.25 31.86
CA LEU A 188 0.97 0.70 33.04
C LEU A 188 2.49 0.86 32.94
N ALA A 189 3.07 0.66 31.76
CA ALA A 189 4.49 0.89 31.52
C ALA A 189 4.87 2.37 31.69
N GLN A 190 4.04 3.31 31.20
CA GLN A 190 4.28 4.74 31.39
C GLN A 190 4.23 5.13 32.87
N GLN A 191 3.22 4.66 33.61
CA GLN A 191 3.09 4.88 35.05
C GLN A 191 4.26 4.26 35.83
N SER A 192 4.71 3.07 35.43
CA SER A 192 5.85 2.39 36.04
C SER A 192 7.16 3.15 35.81
N MET A 193 7.41 3.62 34.58
CA MET A 193 8.58 4.47 34.29
C MET A 193 8.57 5.75 35.13
N GLN A 194 7.40 6.37 35.30
CA GLN A 194 7.25 7.54 36.17
C GLN A 194 7.54 7.22 37.64
N THR A 195 7.06 6.09 38.16
CA THR A 195 7.30 5.67 39.54
C THR A 195 8.78 5.44 39.80
N ILE A 196 9.49 4.79 38.87
CA ILE A 196 10.94 4.62 38.96
C ILE A 196 11.66 5.98 38.88
N ARG A 197 11.20 6.89 38.02
CA ARG A 197 11.74 8.25 37.93
C ARG A 197 11.64 8.96 39.28
N GLU A 198 10.49 8.91 39.93
CA GLU A 198 10.26 9.52 41.24
C GLU A 198 11.14 8.87 42.31
N ALA A 199 11.27 7.54 42.32
CA ALA A 199 12.17 6.82 43.22
C ALA A 199 13.65 7.25 43.03
N ARG A 200 14.09 7.44 41.79
CA ARG A 200 15.44 7.97 41.49
C ARG A 200 15.65 9.38 42.03
N LEU A 201 14.69 10.28 41.78
CA LEU A 201 14.76 11.66 42.25
C LEU A 201 14.77 11.74 43.78
N ASN A 202 13.99 10.89 44.46
CA ASN A 202 13.93 10.81 45.91
C ASN A 202 15.25 10.33 46.54
N ARG A 203 16.07 9.56 45.80
CA ARG A 203 17.43 9.17 46.21
C ARG A 203 18.50 10.21 45.86
N GLY A 204 18.10 11.36 45.32
CA GLY A 204 19.00 12.47 44.98
C GLY A 204 19.70 12.34 43.63
N HIS A 205 19.32 11.36 42.80
CA HIS A 205 19.86 11.26 41.44
C HIS A 205 19.36 12.40 40.56
N GLN A 206 20.24 12.91 39.71
CA GLN A 206 19.89 13.90 38.69
C GLN A 206 19.59 13.21 37.35
N ILE A 207 18.59 13.72 36.64
CA ILE A 207 18.25 13.26 35.28
C ILE A 207 18.98 14.18 34.29
N ASP A 208 20.03 13.66 33.66
CA ASP A 208 20.79 14.40 32.66
C ASP A 208 20.06 14.39 31.32
N THR A 209 19.42 15.51 30.96
CA THR A 209 18.62 15.64 29.73
C THR A 209 19.45 15.54 28.45
N ARG A 210 20.79 15.59 28.53
CA ARG A 210 21.68 15.33 27.38
C ARG A 210 21.67 13.85 26.99
N PHE A 211 21.54 12.96 27.98
CA PHE A 211 21.45 11.52 27.77
C PHE A 211 20.01 11.01 27.81
N ASP A 212 19.13 11.67 28.58
CA ASP A 212 17.71 11.35 28.73
C ASP A 212 16.82 12.54 28.30
N PRO A 213 16.70 12.83 26.99
CA PRO A 213 15.95 14.00 26.50
C PRO A 213 14.47 13.95 26.89
N THR A 214 13.91 12.76 27.08
CA THR A 214 12.53 12.55 27.55
C THR A 214 12.34 12.79 29.05
N SER A 215 13.43 13.01 29.80
CA SER A 215 13.44 13.05 31.26
C SER A 215 12.75 11.84 31.89
N SER A 216 12.93 10.65 31.31
CA SER A 216 12.22 9.44 31.70
C SER A 216 12.65 8.88 33.05
N GLY A 217 13.89 9.13 33.47
CA GLY A 217 14.48 8.43 34.61
C GLY A 217 14.86 6.98 34.29
N MET A 218 14.87 6.57 33.02
CA MET A 218 15.28 5.23 32.59
C MET A 218 16.74 5.13 32.14
N ILE A 219 17.39 6.26 31.87
CA ILE A 219 18.78 6.29 31.41
C ILE A 219 19.71 6.48 32.61
N GLY A 220 20.64 5.56 32.80
CA GLY A 220 21.65 5.64 33.86
C GLY A 220 22.88 6.47 33.49
N GLU A 221 23.94 6.27 34.24
CA GLU A 221 25.20 6.99 34.08
C GLU A 221 26.00 6.47 32.89
N ALA A 222 26.85 7.33 32.32
CA ALA A 222 27.78 6.91 31.27
C ALA A 222 28.74 5.82 31.79
N MET A 223 29.23 5.94 33.02
CA MET A 223 30.07 4.95 33.67
C MET A 223 29.87 5.01 35.17
N SER A 224 29.91 3.86 35.83
CA SER A 224 29.83 3.70 37.28
C SER A 224 30.61 2.45 37.72
N PRO A 225 30.88 2.25 39.03
CA PRO A 225 31.56 1.06 39.52
C PRO A 225 30.87 -0.26 39.16
N VAL A 226 29.56 -0.24 38.93
CA VAL A 226 28.76 -1.44 38.60
C VAL A 226 28.45 -1.57 37.11
N THR A 227 29.13 -0.76 36.29
CA THR A 227 29.07 -0.84 34.84
C THR A 227 29.94 -1.99 34.33
N SER A 228 29.33 -2.99 33.70
CA SER A 228 30.00 -4.19 33.21
C SER A 228 30.63 -4.01 31.82
N LEU A 229 29.92 -3.37 30.90
CA LEU A 229 30.30 -3.26 29.48
C LEU A 229 29.85 -1.93 28.87
N PRO A 230 30.59 -1.40 27.85
CA PRO A 230 30.14 -0.30 27.02
C PRO A 230 28.83 -0.61 26.27
N SER A 231 28.05 0.43 25.94
CA SER A 231 26.80 0.27 25.19
C SER A 231 26.48 1.51 24.37
N HIS A 232 25.56 1.38 23.42
CA HIS A 232 25.14 2.50 22.57
C HIS A 232 24.00 3.27 23.23
N LEU A 233 24.21 4.58 23.44
CA LEU A 233 23.20 5.47 24.01
C LEU A 233 21.90 5.48 23.20
N GLU A 234 21.99 5.49 21.86
CA GLU A 234 20.83 5.48 20.96
C GLU A 234 19.90 4.28 21.24
N ALA A 235 20.47 3.10 21.48
CA ALA A 235 19.67 1.92 21.80
C ALA A 235 18.95 2.07 23.16
N LYS A 236 19.60 2.71 24.15
CA LYS A 236 18.98 2.98 25.46
C LYS A 236 17.87 4.00 25.33
N GLN A 237 18.12 5.12 24.66
CA GLN A 237 17.11 6.15 24.38
C GLN A 237 15.93 5.56 23.62
N THR A 238 16.18 4.73 22.61
CA THR A 238 15.12 4.05 21.85
C THR A 238 14.23 3.19 22.74
N SER A 239 14.80 2.47 23.72
CA SER A 239 14.00 1.64 24.64
C SER A 239 13.05 2.45 25.54
N VAL A 240 13.26 3.76 25.68
CA VAL A 240 12.42 4.67 26.46
C VAL A 240 11.15 5.02 25.68
N ASN A 241 10.29 4.01 25.53
CA ASN A 241 8.99 4.16 24.88
C ASN A 241 7.99 3.16 25.49
N PRO A 242 6.97 3.63 26.22
CA PRO A 242 5.98 2.75 26.85
C PRO A 242 5.22 1.86 25.86
N ASN A 243 5.14 2.22 24.57
CA ASN A 243 4.49 1.39 23.55
C ASN A 243 5.23 0.06 23.29
N PHE A 244 6.45 -0.13 23.79
CA PHE A 244 7.07 -1.46 23.76
C PHE A 244 6.34 -2.47 24.64
N ALA A 245 5.59 -2.04 25.66
CA ALA A 245 4.72 -2.95 26.40
C ALA A 245 3.63 -3.56 25.51
N ALA A 246 3.05 -2.76 24.59
CA ALA A 246 2.13 -3.26 23.58
C ALA A 246 2.80 -4.26 22.62
N ALA A 247 4.08 -4.05 22.28
CA ALA A 247 4.84 -4.99 21.46
C ALA A 247 5.09 -6.31 22.19
N VAL A 248 5.41 -6.27 23.49
CA VAL A 248 5.57 -7.46 24.32
C VAL A 248 4.25 -8.22 24.46
N VAL A 249 3.12 -7.52 24.64
CA VAL A 249 1.78 -8.13 24.62
C VAL A 249 1.53 -8.85 23.28
N ASP A 250 1.88 -8.22 22.15
CA ASP A 250 1.72 -8.84 20.83
C ASP A 250 2.57 -10.11 20.70
N MET A 251 3.85 -10.05 21.07
CA MET A 251 4.77 -11.19 21.01
C MET A 251 4.35 -12.34 21.92
N LEU A 252 3.85 -12.06 23.13
CA LEU A 252 3.32 -13.08 24.04
C LEU A 252 2.03 -13.71 23.48
N THR A 253 1.15 -12.89 22.91
CA THR A 253 -0.08 -13.39 22.28
C THR A 253 0.24 -14.27 21.07
N ASP A 254 1.17 -13.83 20.21
CA ASP A 254 1.61 -14.57 19.02
C ASP A 254 2.36 -15.86 19.42
N ALA A 255 3.06 -15.88 20.55
CA ALA A 255 3.63 -17.08 21.17
C ALA A 255 2.59 -18.04 21.78
N GLY A 256 1.30 -17.66 21.79
CA GLY A 256 0.21 -18.48 22.31
C GLY A 256 0.01 -18.42 23.83
N VAL A 257 0.67 -17.48 24.52
CA VAL A 257 0.57 -17.30 25.98
C VAL A 257 -0.81 -16.77 26.36
N LYS A 258 -1.38 -17.33 27.43
CA LYS A 258 -2.69 -16.98 27.98
C LYS A 258 -2.58 -16.54 29.44
N SER A 259 -3.63 -15.91 29.94
CA SER A 259 -3.74 -15.55 31.36
C SER A 259 -3.64 -16.81 32.24
N GLY A 260 -2.83 -16.72 33.29
CA GLY A 260 -2.50 -17.82 34.21
C GLY A 260 -1.34 -18.72 33.78
N ASP A 261 -0.81 -18.55 32.55
CA ASP A 261 0.35 -19.31 32.11
C ASP A 261 1.63 -18.88 32.82
N VAL A 262 2.57 -19.82 32.96
CA VAL A 262 3.89 -19.57 33.55
C VAL A 262 4.86 -19.10 32.47
N VAL A 263 5.54 -17.98 32.69
CA VAL A 263 6.51 -17.40 31.77
C VAL A 263 7.87 -17.28 32.46
N ALA A 264 8.92 -17.87 31.89
CA ALA A 264 10.27 -17.72 32.42
C ALA A 264 10.91 -16.43 31.87
N VAL A 265 11.64 -15.70 32.71
CA VAL A 265 12.16 -14.36 32.38
C VAL A 265 13.59 -14.17 32.87
N GLY A 266 14.49 -13.93 31.93
CA GLY A 266 15.87 -13.53 32.21
C GLY A 266 16.04 -12.02 32.08
N TYR A 267 16.21 -11.32 33.20
CA TYR A 267 16.48 -9.88 33.20
C TYR A 267 17.97 -9.57 33.35
N THR A 268 18.37 -8.44 32.78
CA THR A 268 19.65 -7.77 33.06
C THR A 268 19.39 -6.33 33.45
N GLY A 269 20.34 -5.66 34.12
CA GLY A 269 20.25 -4.23 34.39
C GLY A 269 20.38 -3.35 33.13
N SER A 270 20.69 -3.92 31.96
CA SER A 270 21.09 -3.15 30.77
C SER A 270 19.96 -2.27 30.19
N PHE A 271 18.71 -2.71 30.21
CA PHE A 271 17.57 -1.98 29.62
C PHE A 271 16.42 -1.85 30.63
N PRO A 272 16.51 -0.93 31.62
CA PRO A 272 15.45 -0.76 32.63
C PRO A 272 14.10 -0.38 32.01
N ALA A 273 14.08 0.40 30.92
CA ALA A 273 12.84 0.73 30.21
C ALA A 273 12.17 -0.51 29.60
N PHE A 274 12.95 -1.45 29.05
CA PHE A 274 12.40 -2.72 28.55
C PHE A 274 11.97 -3.66 29.65
N ASN A 275 12.74 -3.80 30.73
CA ASN A 275 12.28 -4.59 31.87
C ASN A 275 10.94 -4.04 32.39
N THR A 276 10.78 -2.71 32.46
CA THR A 276 9.52 -2.05 32.85
C THR A 276 8.37 -2.38 31.88
N CYS A 277 8.63 -2.36 30.57
CA CYS A 277 7.62 -2.72 29.56
C CYS A 277 7.23 -4.21 29.62
N VAL A 278 8.20 -5.10 29.85
CA VAL A 278 7.94 -6.54 30.01
C VAL A 278 7.13 -6.79 31.28
N CYS A 279 7.46 -6.15 32.40
CA CYS A 279 6.67 -6.25 33.61
C CYS A 279 5.23 -5.79 33.40
N ALA A 280 5.02 -4.63 32.79
CA ALA A 280 3.68 -4.11 32.52
C ALA A 280 2.86 -5.02 31.60
N ALA A 281 3.50 -5.61 30.57
CA ALA A 281 2.84 -6.54 29.66
C ALA A 281 2.42 -7.84 30.38
N MET A 282 3.30 -8.40 31.21
CA MET A 282 3.00 -9.62 31.98
C MET A 282 1.88 -9.39 33.00
N GLU A 283 1.93 -8.28 33.73
CA GLU A 283 0.87 -7.91 34.68
C GLU A 283 -0.47 -7.73 33.98
N THR A 284 -0.49 -7.04 32.82
CA THR A 284 -1.71 -6.79 32.05
C THR A 284 -2.31 -8.08 31.48
N LEU A 285 -1.49 -9.04 31.08
CA LEU A 285 -1.94 -10.34 30.59
C LEU A 285 -2.30 -11.31 31.74
N GLY A 286 -1.95 -10.98 32.98
CA GLY A 286 -2.16 -11.84 34.15
C GLY A 286 -1.44 -13.17 34.02
N VAL A 287 -0.20 -13.16 33.50
CA VAL A 287 0.67 -14.35 33.47
C VAL A 287 1.45 -14.46 34.79
N GLU A 288 1.99 -15.64 35.09
CA GLU A 288 2.84 -15.86 36.26
C GLU A 288 4.33 -15.87 35.87
N PRO A 289 5.09 -14.81 36.19
CA PRO A 289 6.48 -14.71 35.78
C PRO A 289 7.43 -15.38 36.79
N LEU A 290 8.32 -16.22 36.26
CA LEU A 290 9.48 -16.75 36.96
C LEU A 290 10.70 -15.95 36.50
N VAL A 291 11.23 -15.09 37.35
CA VAL A 291 12.21 -14.07 37.03
C VAL A 291 13.56 -14.35 37.71
N ILE A 292 14.61 -14.48 36.89
CA ILE A 292 15.99 -14.52 37.37
C ILE A 292 16.78 -13.35 36.78
N HIS A 293 17.45 -12.61 37.66
CA HIS A 293 18.11 -11.35 37.32
C HIS A 293 19.65 -11.44 37.30
N SER A 294 20.30 -10.78 36.34
CA SER A 294 21.74 -10.49 36.37
C SER A 294 21.97 -9.03 36.79
N ALA A 295 22.52 -8.83 38.00
CA ALA A 295 22.59 -7.54 38.68
C ALA A 295 23.39 -6.45 37.93
N ALA A 296 24.57 -6.80 37.40
CA ALA A 296 25.39 -5.80 36.71
C ALA A 296 24.70 -5.27 35.45
N SER A 297 24.91 -3.99 35.19
CA SER A 297 24.33 -3.27 34.07
C SER A 297 25.39 -2.84 33.06
N SER A 298 25.00 -2.59 31.81
CA SER A 298 25.87 -1.88 30.86
C SER A 298 25.82 -0.38 31.10
N GLN A 299 26.70 0.35 30.42
CA GLN A 299 26.66 1.80 30.30
C GLN A 299 25.23 2.28 29.93
N PHE A 300 24.79 3.35 30.59
CA PHE A 300 23.45 3.97 30.49
C PHE A 300 22.26 3.08 30.91
N GLY A 301 22.47 1.88 31.45
CA GLY A 301 21.39 1.04 32.01
C GLY A 301 21.06 1.38 33.46
N ALA A 302 20.56 0.42 34.24
CA ALA A 302 20.35 0.54 35.69
C ALA A 302 21.67 0.40 36.46
N ASN A 303 22.63 1.31 36.20
CA ASN A 303 24.00 1.23 36.70
C ASN A 303 24.30 2.22 37.84
N CYS A 304 23.30 2.78 38.51
CA CYS A 304 23.51 3.55 39.75
C CYS A 304 23.63 2.57 40.94
N PRO A 305 24.70 2.56 41.75
CA PRO A 305 24.92 1.55 42.80
C PRO A 305 23.81 1.39 43.84
N ASP A 306 23.07 2.46 44.12
CA ASP A 306 21.93 2.59 45.03
C ASP A 306 20.57 2.67 44.30
N MET A 307 20.57 2.52 42.97
CA MET A 307 19.38 2.40 42.14
C MET A 307 19.64 1.48 40.93
N MET A 308 19.93 0.22 41.21
CA MET A 308 20.02 -0.85 40.22
C MET A 308 18.62 -1.37 39.87
N TRP A 309 18.52 -2.29 38.91
CA TRP A 309 17.22 -2.80 38.46
C TRP A 309 16.42 -3.44 39.60
N LEU A 310 17.04 -4.19 40.50
CA LEU A 310 16.32 -4.78 41.64
C LEU A 310 15.67 -3.72 42.53
N ASP A 311 16.29 -2.55 42.68
CA ASP A 311 15.67 -1.45 43.44
C ASP A 311 14.56 -0.76 42.66
N MET A 312 14.68 -0.70 41.32
CA MET A 312 13.62 -0.20 40.44
C MET A 312 12.40 -1.14 40.50
N GLU A 313 12.64 -2.46 40.44
CA GLU A 313 11.62 -3.49 40.57
C GLU A 313 10.95 -3.46 41.94
N ALA A 314 11.71 -3.29 43.03
CA ALA A 314 11.16 -3.11 44.37
C ALA A 314 10.25 -1.89 44.45
N ALA A 315 10.64 -0.75 43.88
CA ALA A 315 9.81 0.46 43.85
C ALA A 315 8.49 0.24 43.08
N LEU A 316 8.50 -0.53 41.98
CA LEU A 316 7.28 -0.88 41.25
C LEU A 316 6.36 -1.79 42.08
N HIS A 317 6.93 -2.77 42.76
CA HIS A 317 6.18 -3.70 43.60
C HIS A 317 5.59 -3.01 44.83
N GLU A 318 6.35 -2.15 45.51
CA GLU A 318 5.88 -1.34 46.65
C GLU A 318 4.76 -0.37 46.26
N ALA A 319 4.80 0.16 45.04
CA ALA A 319 3.73 0.99 44.48
C ALA A 319 2.49 0.20 44.04
N GLY A 320 2.52 -1.14 44.12
CA GLY A 320 1.42 -2.02 43.70
C GLY A 320 1.18 -2.05 42.18
N LEU A 321 2.19 -1.68 41.38
CA LEU A 321 2.10 -1.69 39.91
C LEU A 321 2.41 -3.06 39.30
N ILE A 322 3.16 -3.88 40.03
CA ILE A 322 3.47 -5.27 39.67
C ILE A 322 3.25 -6.15 40.89
N SER A 323 2.74 -7.36 40.68
CA SER A 323 2.42 -8.32 41.75
C SER A 323 3.53 -9.34 42.03
N PHE A 324 4.66 -9.23 41.33
CA PHE A 324 5.77 -10.18 41.38
C PHE A 324 7.13 -9.47 41.50
N ARG A 325 8.17 -10.24 41.83
CA ARG A 325 9.57 -9.80 41.95
C ARG A 325 10.53 -10.88 41.47
N SER A 326 11.79 -10.52 41.23
CA SER A 326 12.88 -11.46 40.94
C SER A 326 13.06 -12.48 42.07
N GLN A 327 13.01 -13.78 41.77
CA GLN A 327 13.17 -14.83 42.78
C GLN A 327 14.63 -15.17 43.07
N ALA A 328 15.51 -14.97 42.09
CA ALA A 328 16.94 -15.17 42.25
C ALA A 328 17.74 -14.17 41.41
N ALA A 329 18.98 -13.92 41.83
CA ALA A 329 19.88 -13.05 41.11
C ALA A 329 21.32 -13.56 41.11
N THR A 330 22.04 -13.25 40.04
CA THR A 330 23.50 -13.40 39.94
C THR A 330 24.15 -12.02 39.92
N LEU A 331 25.48 -11.98 40.06
CA LEU A 331 26.21 -10.71 39.91
C LEU A 331 26.13 -10.15 38.48
N GLY A 332 25.79 -10.96 37.48
CA GLY A 332 25.77 -10.53 36.09
C GLY A 332 27.16 -10.27 35.52
N GLY A 333 27.26 -9.40 34.52
CA GLY A 333 28.54 -9.03 33.92
C GLY A 333 29.23 -10.19 33.19
N PHE A 334 30.56 -10.10 33.04
CA PHE A 334 31.30 -11.10 32.28
C PHE A 334 31.27 -12.47 32.97
N GLY A 335 30.87 -13.50 32.22
CA GLY A 335 30.67 -14.86 32.74
C GLY A 335 29.55 -14.98 33.77
N ASP A 336 28.66 -13.99 33.88
CA ASP A 336 27.57 -13.91 34.86
C ASP A 336 28.03 -13.91 36.34
N ARG A 337 29.31 -13.54 36.56
CA ARG A 337 30.01 -13.55 37.85
C ARG A 337 30.79 -12.26 38.12
N ALA A 338 30.49 -11.19 37.39
CA ALA A 338 31.21 -9.92 37.43
C ALA A 338 32.73 -10.09 37.24
N ARG A 339 33.15 -11.02 36.36
CA ARG A 339 34.58 -11.29 36.13
C ARG A 339 35.27 -10.05 35.58
N GLY A 340 36.38 -9.66 36.20
CA GLY A 340 37.16 -8.47 35.83
C GLY A 340 36.70 -7.17 36.50
N MET A 341 35.62 -7.19 37.29
CA MET A 341 35.23 -6.07 38.15
C MET A 341 36.00 -6.12 39.48
N SER A 342 36.18 -4.97 40.14
CA SER A 342 36.85 -4.89 41.43
C SER A 342 36.03 -5.55 42.54
N ASP A 343 36.64 -5.85 43.67
CA ASP A 343 35.95 -6.47 44.79
C ASP A 343 34.95 -5.50 45.45
N GLU A 344 35.23 -4.18 45.42
CA GLU A 344 34.25 -3.16 45.82
C GLU A 344 33.02 -3.20 44.91
N SER A 345 33.21 -3.27 43.59
CA SER A 345 32.10 -3.37 42.64
C SER A 345 31.26 -4.63 42.85
N LYS A 346 31.90 -5.79 43.11
CA LYS A 346 31.18 -7.04 43.43
C LYS A 346 30.39 -6.91 44.72
N THR A 347 30.96 -6.26 45.73
CA THR A 347 30.28 -5.99 47.01
C THR A 347 29.04 -5.14 46.77
N MET A 348 29.14 -4.06 45.97
CA MET A 348 27.97 -3.25 45.61
C MET A 348 26.85 -4.05 44.90
N LEU A 349 27.22 -5.01 44.05
CA LEU A 349 26.25 -5.89 43.38
C LEU A 349 25.58 -6.86 44.38
N GLN A 350 26.36 -7.43 45.31
CA GLN A 350 25.84 -8.29 46.37
C GLN A 350 24.94 -7.53 47.34
N ASP A 351 25.32 -6.30 47.70
CA ASP A 351 24.53 -5.40 48.54
C ASP A 351 23.19 -5.08 47.87
N ALA A 352 23.18 -4.89 46.55
CA ALA A 352 21.95 -4.67 45.79
C ALA A 352 21.00 -5.87 45.80
N ILE A 353 21.54 -7.09 45.71
CA ILE A 353 20.75 -8.31 45.79
C ILE A 353 20.20 -8.50 47.21
N THR A 354 21.06 -8.30 48.22
CA THR A 354 20.73 -8.48 49.64
C THR A 354 19.70 -7.46 50.13
N ARG A 355 19.87 -6.17 49.81
CA ARG A 355 18.95 -5.11 50.25
C ARG A 355 17.55 -5.23 49.64
N ASN A 356 17.42 -5.95 48.54
CA ASN A 356 16.15 -6.23 47.89
C ASN A 356 15.57 -7.59 48.28
N ASP A 357 16.18 -8.33 49.20
CA ASP A 357 15.71 -9.65 49.65
C ASP A 357 15.55 -10.66 48.49
N VAL A 358 16.53 -10.68 47.59
CA VAL A 358 16.58 -11.61 46.44
C VAL A 358 17.65 -12.67 46.70
N ALA A 359 17.37 -13.94 46.40
CA ALA A 359 18.32 -15.02 46.60
C ALA A 359 19.53 -14.88 45.66
N LEU A 360 20.74 -14.71 46.23
CA LEU A 360 21.99 -14.71 45.46
C LEU A 360 22.36 -16.13 45.05
N LEU A 361 22.60 -16.34 43.75
CA LEU A 361 23.12 -17.60 43.22
C LEU A 361 24.65 -17.59 43.25
N GLU A 362 25.22 -18.60 43.90
CA GLU A 362 26.66 -18.82 43.92
C GLU A 362 27.08 -19.59 42.67
N ILE A 363 27.70 -18.87 41.74
CA ILE A 363 28.08 -19.41 40.43
C ILE A 363 29.58 -19.71 40.39
N SER A 364 29.93 -20.92 39.95
CA SER A 364 31.29 -21.42 39.76
C SER A 364 31.81 -21.31 38.33
N SER A 365 30.91 -21.31 37.33
CA SER A 365 31.20 -21.18 35.89
C SER A 365 30.00 -20.65 35.11
N LEU A 366 30.19 -20.25 33.84
CA LEU A 366 29.05 -19.84 33.01
C LEU A 366 28.05 -20.98 32.80
N GLN A 367 28.56 -22.20 32.60
CA GLN A 367 27.75 -23.41 32.46
C GLN A 367 26.87 -23.64 33.70
N ASP A 368 27.48 -23.52 34.88
CA ASP A 368 26.81 -23.64 36.17
C ASP A 368 25.71 -22.59 36.35
N SER A 369 25.91 -21.34 35.90
CA SER A 369 24.82 -20.33 35.89
C SER A 369 23.64 -20.76 35.03
N ILE A 370 23.90 -21.31 33.84
CA ILE A 370 22.84 -21.78 32.94
C ILE A 370 22.10 -22.96 33.56
N ASP A 371 22.83 -23.94 34.09
CA ASP A 371 22.28 -25.14 34.72
C ASP A 371 21.40 -24.79 35.93
N GLN A 372 21.91 -23.97 36.86
CA GLN A 372 21.15 -23.52 38.04
C GLN A 372 19.90 -22.73 37.65
N ARG A 373 19.96 -21.86 36.62
CA ARG A 373 18.78 -21.13 36.14
C ARG A 373 17.69 -22.07 35.63
N MET A 374 18.07 -23.08 34.83
CA MET A 374 17.12 -24.07 34.31
C MET A 374 16.50 -24.91 35.43
N GLU A 375 17.29 -25.28 36.44
CA GLU A 375 16.79 -25.99 37.63
C GLU A 375 15.79 -25.13 38.41
N ILE A 376 16.11 -23.85 38.65
CA ILE A 376 15.22 -22.92 39.35
C ILE A 376 13.90 -22.73 38.59
N TYR A 377 13.94 -22.50 37.28
CA TYR A 377 12.71 -22.37 36.48
C TYR A 377 11.86 -23.64 36.56
N THR A 378 12.48 -24.82 36.45
CA THR A 378 11.79 -26.10 36.53
C THR A 378 11.16 -26.31 37.91
N LYS A 379 11.89 -25.98 38.98
CA LYS A 379 11.44 -26.10 40.37
C LYS A 379 10.28 -25.15 40.67
N LEU A 380 10.40 -23.89 40.27
CA LEU A 380 9.37 -22.86 40.51
C LEU A 380 8.11 -23.08 39.67
N ALA A 381 8.24 -23.61 38.45
CA ALA A 381 7.09 -23.95 37.61
C ALA A 381 6.22 -25.05 38.24
N ASN A 382 6.79 -25.87 39.15
CA ASN A 382 6.10 -26.92 39.91
C ASN A 382 5.26 -27.85 39.01
N SER A 383 5.93 -28.46 38.02
CA SER A 383 5.33 -29.35 37.00
C SER A 383 4.35 -28.70 36.02
N ARG A 384 4.08 -27.39 36.12
CA ARG A 384 3.35 -26.66 35.07
C ARG A 384 4.27 -26.40 33.87
N PRO A 385 3.75 -26.45 32.64
CA PRO A 385 4.53 -26.09 31.46
C PRO A 385 4.87 -24.59 31.47
N ILE A 386 6.09 -24.26 31.06
CA ILE A 386 6.49 -22.88 30.81
C ILE A 386 6.06 -22.53 29.38
N ALA A 387 5.16 -21.57 29.24
CA ALA A 387 4.53 -21.22 27.96
C ALA A 387 5.46 -20.41 27.04
N ALA A 388 6.36 -19.61 27.61
CA ALA A 388 7.36 -18.85 26.87
C ALA A 388 8.55 -18.49 27.76
N TYR A 389 9.69 -18.19 27.13
CA TYR A 389 10.85 -17.58 27.77
C TYR A 389 11.11 -16.18 27.21
N ILE A 390 11.22 -15.17 28.09
CA ILE A 390 11.57 -13.79 27.72
C ILE A 390 12.99 -13.50 28.19
N ASN A 391 13.85 -13.01 27.29
CA ASN A 391 15.17 -12.49 27.66
C ASN A 391 15.26 -10.99 27.39
N VAL A 392 15.67 -10.21 28.39
CA VAL A 392 15.92 -8.76 28.25
C VAL A 392 17.41 -8.43 28.37
N GLY A 393 17.97 -7.84 27.31
CA GLY A 393 19.39 -7.51 27.22
C GLY A 393 20.29 -8.68 26.81
N GLY A 394 21.61 -8.50 26.97
CA GLY A 394 22.63 -9.37 26.35
C GLY A 394 23.37 -10.30 27.31
N GLY A 395 22.72 -10.79 28.38
CA GLY A 395 23.38 -11.60 29.40
C GLY A 395 24.03 -12.87 28.84
N ALA A 396 25.24 -13.19 29.31
CA ALA A 396 25.98 -14.36 28.81
C ALA A 396 25.24 -15.68 29.07
N ALA A 397 24.68 -15.86 30.26
CA ALA A 397 23.91 -17.07 30.60
C ALA A 397 22.55 -17.11 29.88
N SER A 398 21.91 -15.95 29.70
CA SER A 398 20.54 -15.89 29.19
C SER A 398 20.42 -16.03 27.67
N ILE A 399 21.32 -15.40 26.90
CA ILE A 399 21.26 -15.32 25.43
C ILE A 399 22.65 -15.43 24.78
N HIS A 400 23.68 -15.84 25.51
CA HIS A 400 25.03 -16.02 24.97
C HIS A 400 25.65 -14.74 24.33
N GLY A 401 25.41 -13.58 24.93
CA GLY A 401 26.08 -12.34 24.53
C GLY A 401 25.77 -11.90 23.09
N SER A 402 26.78 -11.65 22.26
CA SER A 402 26.58 -11.25 20.86
C SER A 402 26.12 -12.39 19.96
N LYS A 403 26.69 -13.60 20.13
CA LYS A 403 26.38 -14.74 19.26
C LYS A 403 24.91 -15.14 19.33
N GLY A 404 24.34 -15.27 20.53
CA GLY A 404 22.93 -15.61 20.62
C GLY A 404 22.01 -14.44 20.24
N ARG A 405 22.42 -13.18 20.41
CA ARG A 405 21.65 -12.04 19.86
C ARG A 405 21.52 -12.10 18.33
N GLU A 406 22.56 -12.56 17.65
CA GLU A 406 22.52 -12.79 16.20
C GLU A 406 21.65 -14.01 15.86
N ALA A 407 21.80 -15.11 16.61
CA ALA A 407 21.05 -16.34 16.35
C ALA A 407 19.54 -16.23 16.60
N PHE A 408 19.11 -15.54 17.66
CA PHE A 408 17.69 -15.38 18.01
C PHE A 408 17.04 -14.18 17.33
N GLY A 409 17.84 -13.20 16.87
CA GLY A 409 17.33 -11.92 16.41
C GLY A 409 16.58 -11.17 17.52
N ALA A 410 15.82 -10.15 17.14
CA ALA A 410 15.02 -9.38 18.08
C ALA A 410 13.54 -9.71 17.94
N GLY A 411 12.86 -9.89 19.06
CA GLY A 411 11.43 -10.21 19.13
C GLY A 411 11.16 -11.69 19.36
N LEU A 412 9.99 -12.17 18.92
CA LEU A 412 9.62 -13.58 18.97
C LEU A 412 10.40 -14.37 17.93
N SER A 413 11.14 -15.38 18.36
CA SER A 413 11.86 -16.28 17.46
C SER A 413 10.93 -17.42 17.01
N GLU A 414 10.60 -17.46 15.71
CA GLU A 414 9.77 -18.54 15.12
C GLU A 414 10.60 -19.80 14.78
N GLU A 415 11.87 -19.63 14.43
CA GLU A 415 12.81 -20.73 14.16
C GLU A 415 14.18 -20.39 14.75
N TYR A 416 14.72 -21.25 15.62
CA TYR A 416 16.10 -21.15 16.09
C TYR A 416 17.04 -21.72 15.02
N THR A 417 17.85 -20.86 14.39
CA THR A 417 18.74 -21.23 13.28
C THR A 417 20.18 -21.52 13.72
N GLY A 418 20.47 -21.50 15.04
CA GLY A 418 21.82 -21.71 15.56
C GLY A 418 22.22 -23.19 15.57
N ASP A 419 23.49 -23.48 15.28
CA ASP A 419 24.06 -24.81 15.56
C ASP A 419 24.07 -25.03 17.08
N ASN A 420 23.40 -26.10 17.54
CA ASN A 420 23.26 -26.47 18.95
C ASN A 420 24.60 -26.66 19.68
N SER A 421 25.70 -26.87 18.94
CA SER A 421 27.04 -27.02 19.52
C SER A 421 27.75 -25.69 19.81
N GLU A 422 27.34 -24.57 19.22
CA GLU A 422 28.06 -23.29 19.34
C GLU A 422 27.46 -22.30 20.35
N VAL A 423 26.18 -22.45 20.72
CA VAL A 423 25.43 -21.49 21.57
C VAL A 423 24.64 -22.21 22.67
N ASP A 424 25.30 -22.60 23.77
CA ASP A 424 24.60 -23.05 24.99
C ASP A 424 24.26 -21.84 25.88
N CYS A 425 22.96 -21.63 26.12
CA CYS A 425 22.40 -20.60 27.00
C CYS A 425 20.95 -20.96 27.39
N VAL A 426 20.37 -20.24 28.34
CA VAL A 426 18.98 -20.47 28.78
C VAL A 426 18.00 -20.39 27.60
N ALA A 427 18.14 -19.40 26.72
CA ALA A 427 17.30 -19.27 25.53
C ALA A 427 17.36 -20.49 24.61
N SER A 428 18.56 -21.00 24.29
CA SER A 428 18.70 -22.16 23.39
C SER A 428 18.17 -23.44 24.03
N ARG A 429 18.26 -23.58 25.35
CA ARG A 429 17.65 -24.72 26.06
C ARG A 429 16.12 -24.69 26.04
N PHE A 430 15.50 -23.52 26.19
CA PHE A 430 14.06 -23.36 26.01
C PHE A 430 13.63 -23.62 24.56
N ALA A 431 14.33 -23.03 23.58
CA ALA A 431 14.05 -23.26 22.17
C ALA A 431 14.15 -24.75 21.79
N ASN A 432 15.18 -25.45 22.29
CA ASN A 432 15.36 -26.90 22.09
C ASN A 432 14.26 -27.75 22.75
N SER A 433 13.56 -27.19 23.74
CA SER A 433 12.40 -27.81 24.39
C SER A 433 11.07 -27.37 23.76
N SER A 434 11.12 -26.76 22.56
CA SER A 434 9.95 -26.21 21.84
C SER A 434 9.19 -25.12 22.63
N VAL A 435 9.86 -24.42 23.54
CA VAL A 435 9.30 -23.26 24.23
C VAL A 435 9.66 -22.00 23.43
N PRO A 436 8.67 -21.18 23.03
CA PRO A 436 8.90 -19.92 22.32
C PRO A 436 9.83 -18.99 23.10
N VAL A 437 10.78 -18.37 22.38
CA VAL A 437 11.74 -17.42 22.95
C VAL A 437 11.44 -16.01 22.43
N ILE A 438 11.31 -15.06 23.35
CA ILE A 438 11.14 -13.64 23.05
C ILE A 438 12.40 -12.90 23.50
N HIS A 439 13.19 -12.40 22.54
CA HIS A 439 14.37 -11.61 22.85
C HIS A 439 14.12 -10.09 22.75
N VAL A 440 14.11 -9.42 23.91
CA VAL A 440 13.96 -7.97 24.06
C VAL A 440 15.33 -7.31 24.33
N GLY A 441 16.18 -7.17 23.31
CA GLY A 441 17.52 -6.59 23.50
C GLY A 441 18.00 -5.64 22.41
N ASN A 442 17.45 -5.71 21.19
CA ASN A 442 17.81 -4.83 20.09
C ASN A 442 16.74 -3.75 19.88
N ALA A 443 16.88 -2.65 20.61
CA ALA A 443 15.83 -1.62 20.66
C ALA A 443 15.54 -0.98 19.30
N VAL A 444 16.56 -0.72 18.49
CA VAL A 444 16.40 -0.10 17.16
C VAL A 444 15.68 -1.06 16.20
N GLN A 445 16.05 -2.34 16.22
CA GLN A 445 15.40 -3.35 15.38
C GLN A 445 13.93 -3.57 15.80
N LEU A 446 13.65 -3.64 17.10
CA LEU A 446 12.27 -3.73 17.60
C LEU A 446 11.46 -2.48 17.26
N ALA A 447 12.06 -1.28 17.39
CA ALA A 447 11.41 -0.04 17.01
C ALA A 447 11.01 -0.05 15.53
N ALA A 448 11.93 -0.45 14.65
CA ALA A 448 11.65 -0.57 13.22
C ALA A 448 10.55 -1.61 12.93
N HIS A 449 10.58 -2.76 13.59
CA HIS A 449 9.58 -3.83 13.40
C HIS A 449 8.17 -3.38 13.79
N PHE A 450 8.04 -2.69 14.94
CA PHE A 450 6.75 -2.27 15.50
C PHE A 450 6.35 -0.82 15.12
N GLY A 451 7.10 -0.18 14.22
CA GLY A 451 6.81 1.17 13.74
C GLY A 451 6.85 2.23 14.86
N LEU A 452 7.80 2.10 15.78
CA LEU A 452 8.01 3.00 16.92
C LEU A 452 9.21 3.94 16.65
N PRO A 453 9.23 5.14 17.25
CA PRO A 453 10.34 6.08 17.07
C PRO A 453 11.66 5.55 17.65
N VAL A 454 12.75 5.79 16.92
CA VAL A 454 14.12 5.56 17.37
C VAL A 454 14.62 6.79 18.13
N ALA A 455 15.28 6.58 19.28
CA ALA A 455 15.81 7.62 20.16
C ALA A 455 14.89 8.86 20.33
N PRO A 456 13.65 8.66 20.84
CA PRO A 456 12.68 9.75 20.96
C PRO A 456 13.20 10.91 21.81
N GLN A 457 12.97 12.13 21.34
CA GLN A 457 13.35 13.35 22.06
C GLN A 457 12.28 13.82 23.05
N GLN A 458 11.05 13.32 22.89
CA GLN A 458 9.92 13.56 23.79
C GLN A 458 9.24 12.23 24.05
N THR A 459 8.62 12.09 25.22
CA THR A 459 7.87 10.89 25.57
C THR A 459 6.84 10.56 24.48
N PRO A 460 6.95 9.40 23.81
CA PRO A 460 6.02 9.03 22.74
C PRO A 460 4.57 8.96 23.26
N GLN A 461 3.62 9.42 22.44
CA GLN A 461 2.20 9.28 22.73
C GLN A 461 1.81 7.81 22.79
N LEU A 462 0.86 7.44 23.66
CA LEU A 462 0.38 6.06 23.76
C LEU A 462 -0.58 5.74 22.60
N GLY A 463 -0.61 4.47 22.19
CA GLY A 463 -1.55 4.01 21.15
C GLY A 463 -1.10 4.31 19.71
N VAL A 464 0.15 4.75 19.52
CA VAL A 464 0.76 5.03 18.21
C VAL A 464 1.73 3.92 17.79
N GLY A 465 1.90 3.73 16.48
CA GLY A 465 2.78 2.72 15.91
C GLY A 465 2.01 1.55 15.27
N SER A 466 2.70 0.79 14.41
CA SER A 466 2.08 -0.33 13.67
C SER A 466 1.65 -1.48 14.59
N VAL A 467 2.22 -1.55 15.80
CA VAL A 467 1.83 -2.51 16.85
C VAL A 467 0.33 -2.45 17.21
N TYR A 468 -0.34 -1.32 16.97
CA TYR A 468 -1.79 -1.18 17.22
C TYR A 468 -2.66 -1.42 15.98
N ALA A 469 -2.06 -1.59 14.79
CA ALA A 469 -2.76 -1.75 13.51
C ALA A 469 -2.76 -3.21 13.03
N ASN A 470 -3.80 -3.65 12.31
CA ASN A 470 -3.83 -4.98 11.71
C ASN A 470 -3.19 -4.96 10.32
N ALA A 471 -1.89 -5.25 10.25
CA ALA A 471 -1.16 -5.29 8.98
C ALA A 471 -1.75 -6.29 7.96
N ASN A 472 -2.32 -7.41 8.42
CA ASN A 472 -2.87 -8.45 7.53
C ASN A 472 -4.18 -8.02 6.85
N ALA A 473 -5.07 -7.37 7.59
CA ALA A 473 -6.31 -6.82 7.02
C ALA A 473 -6.02 -5.70 6.01
N THR A 474 -5.01 -4.88 6.29
CA THR A 474 -4.54 -3.80 5.41
C THR A 474 -3.94 -4.35 4.11
N ARG A 475 -3.14 -5.42 4.19
CA ARG A 475 -2.59 -6.11 3.00
C ARG A 475 -3.68 -6.76 2.14
N LEU A 476 -4.70 -7.37 2.76
CA LEU A 476 -5.82 -7.95 2.03
C LEU A 476 -6.61 -6.88 1.26
N LEU A 477 -6.91 -5.74 1.90
CA LEU A 477 -7.56 -4.60 1.25
C LEU A 477 -6.73 -4.04 0.09
N ALA A 478 -5.41 -3.89 0.27
CA ALA A 478 -4.51 -3.48 -0.80
C ALA A 478 -4.53 -4.46 -1.97
N GLY A 479 -4.57 -5.77 -1.68
CA GLY A 479 -4.74 -6.83 -2.68
C GLY A 479 -6.07 -6.74 -3.42
N ILE A 480 -7.17 -6.46 -2.72
CA ILE A 480 -8.50 -6.25 -3.32
C ILE A 480 -8.49 -5.00 -4.21
N LEU A 481 -7.92 -3.89 -3.76
CA LEU A 481 -7.79 -2.65 -4.55
C LEU A 481 -6.98 -2.88 -5.82
N LEU A 482 -5.84 -3.58 -5.72
CA LEU A 482 -5.02 -3.97 -6.86
C LEU A 482 -5.80 -4.85 -7.84
N ALA A 483 -6.59 -5.81 -7.35
CA ALA A 483 -7.44 -6.64 -8.19
C ALA A 483 -8.51 -5.81 -8.91
N ILE A 484 -9.14 -4.86 -8.23
CA ILE A 484 -10.12 -3.93 -8.84
C ILE A 484 -9.44 -3.09 -9.93
N ILE A 485 -8.28 -2.49 -9.66
CA ILE A 485 -7.52 -1.70 -10.64
C ILE A 485 -7.15 -2.57 -11.85
N ALA A 486 -6.67 -3.79 -11.63
CA ALA A 486 -6.31 -4.73 -12.70
C ALA A 486 -7.53 -5.13 -13.54
N VAL A 487 -8.68 -5.36 -12.91
CA VAL A 487 -9.95 -5.62 -13.61
C VAL A 487 -10.39 -4.40 -14.41
N CYS A 488 -10.37 -3.21 -13.83
CA CYS A 488 -10.72 -1.97 -14.53
C CYS A 488 -9.80 -1.74 -15.74
N MET A 489 -8.48 -1.86 -15.57
CA MET A 489 -7.51 -1.75 -16.65
C MET A 489 -7.71 -2.82 -17.73
N ARG A 490 -7.98 -4.07 -17.33
CA ARG A 490 -8.29 -5.16 -18.26
C ARG A 490 -9.59 -4.89 -19.01
N THR A 491 -10.67 -4.49 -18.35
CA THR A 491 -11.95 -4.17 -19.00
C THR A 491 -11.82 -2.98 -19.94
N TYR A 492 -11.02 -1.97 -19.59
CA TYR A 492 -10.73 -0.83 -20.46
C TYR A 492 -10.01 -1.29 -21.74
N LEU A 493 -8.90 -2.03 -21.58
CA LEU A 493 -8.14 -2.60 -22.70
C LEU A 493 -9.00 -3.55 -23.55
N TRP A 494 -9.81 -4.39 -22.93
CA TRP A 494 -10.70 -5.31 -23.62
C TRP A 494 -11.89 -4.61 -24.27
N SER A 495 -12.43 -3.54 -23.69
CA SER A 495 -13.51 -2.77 -24.33
C SER A 495 -12.99 -2.09 -25.59
N ASP A 496 -11.79 -1.52 -25.56
CA ASP A 496 -11.13 -0.96 -26.74
C ASP A 496 -10.81 -2.06 -27.77
N LEU A 497 -10.26 -3.19 -27.33
CA LEU A 497 -9.95 -4.33 -28.20
C LEU A 497 -11.21 -5.00 -28.76
N TRP A 498 -12.30 -5.10 -28.00
CA TRP A 498 -13.56 -5.73 -28.39
C TRP A 498 -14.38 -4.81 -29.28
N VAL A 499 -14.33 -3.49 -29.11
CA VAL A 499 -14.83 -2.53 -30.10
C VAL A 499 -14.06 -2.69 -31.43
N ARG A 500 -12.74 -2.89 -31.38
CA ARG A 500 -11.89 -3.14 -32.55
C ARG A 500 -12.08 -4.52 -33.21
N LEU A 501 -12.43 -5.56 -32.43
CA LEU A 501 -12.66 -6.93 -32.91
C LEU A 501 -14.09 -7.19 -33.34
N SER A 502 -15.09 -6.65 -32.65
CA SER A 502 -16.51 -6.82 -32.99
C SER A 502 -16.88 -6.16 -34.31
N THR A 503 -16.21 -5.05 -34.64
CA THR A 503 -16.25 -4.43 -35.97
C THR A 503 -15.66 -5.35 -37.05
N ARG A 504 -14.59 -6.10 -36.76
CA ARG A 504 -14.00 -7.12 -37.66
C ARG A 504 -14.85 -8.39 -37.80
N VAL A 505 -15.35 -8.97 -36.71
CA VAL A 505 -16.06 -10.27 -36.71
C VAL A 505 -17.47 -10.16 -37.32
N LYS A 506 -18.19 -9.04 -37.11
CA LYS A 506 -19.45 -8.79 -37.82
C LYS A 506 -19.26 -8.72 -39.34
N SER A 507 -18.07 -8.32 -39.82
CA SER A 507 -17.75 -8.34 -41.27
C SER A 507 -17.51 -9.75 -41.82
N LEU A 508 -17.02 -10.68 -40.99
CA LEU A 508 -16.64 -12.03 -41.43
C LEU A 508 -17.80 -13.04 -41.33
N ARG A 509 -18.62 -12.97 -40.28
CA ARG A 509 -19.73 -13.92 -40.06
C ARG A 509 -20.88 -13.74 -41.06
N LYS A 510 -21.03 -12.54 -41.65
CA LYS A 510 -22.01 -12.26 -42.71
C LYS A 510 -21.61 -12.83 -44.08
N ARG A 511 -20.37 -13.33 -44.23
CA ARG A 511 -19.82 -13.86 -45.48
C ARG A 511 -20.06 -15.36 -45.69
N SER A 512 -20.35 -16.14 -44.64
CA SER A 512 -20.36 -17.62 -44.73
C SER A 512 -21.74 -18.30 -44.62
N ALA A 513 -22.83 -17.55 -44.45
CA ALA A 513 -24.17 -18.12 -44.26
C ALA A 513 -25.12 -17.74 -45.39
N THR A 514 -24.85 -18.21 -46.61
CA THR A 514 -25.82 -18.21 -47.72
C THR A 514 -25.61 -19.45 -48.60
N HIS A 515 -26.39 -20.51 -48.36
CA HIS A 515 -26.70 -21.53 -49.37
C HIS A 515 -28.16 -21.36 -49.82
N PRO A 516 -28.48 -21.49 -51.12
CA PRO A 516 -29.80 -21.13 -51.66
C PRO A 516 -30.74 -22.34 -51.81
N GLN A 517 -32.03 -22.19 -51.51
CA GLN A 517 -33.10 -23.11 -51.93
C GLN A 517 -34.44 -22.37 -52.17
N PRO A 518 -35.36 -22.94 -52.99
CA PRO A 518 -35.89 -22.24 -54.15
C PRO A 518 -37.34 -21.69 -54.04
N LEU A 519 -37.69 -20.90 -55.05
CA LEU A 519 -38.92 -20.11 -55.25
C LEU A 519 -40.24 -20.89 -55.01
N ARG A 520 -41.17 -20.24 -54.29
CA ARG A 520 -42.62 -20.48 -54.41
C ARG A 520 -43.30 -19.25 -55.01
N ILE A 521 -44.01 -19.47 -56.12
CA ILE A 521 -44.82 -18.50 -56.85
C ILE A 521 -46.14 -18.30 -56.09
N ALA A 522 -46.56 -17.06 -55.87
CA ALA A 522 -47.89 -16.71 -55.36
C ALA A 522 -48.64 -15.84 -56.39
N THR A 523 -49.84 -16.27 -56.76
CA THR A 523 -50.81 -15.59 -57.64
C THR A 523 -51.61 -14.53 -56.88
N PRO A 524 -52.18 -13.51 -57.56
CA PRO A 524 -52.83 -12.36 -56.91
C PRO A 524 -54.32 -12.63 -56.65
N SER A 525 -54.88 -12.07 -55.57
CA SER A 525 -56.32 -12.00 -55.35
C SER A 525 -56.81 -10.57 -55.17
N HIS A 526 -57.68 -10.21 -56.12
CA HIS A 526 -58.85 -9.33 -56.07
C HIS A 526 -58.75 -7.85 -55.66
N ALA A 527 -59.05 -7.05 -56.68
CA ALA A 527 -59.63 -5.72 -56.62
C ALA A 527 -61.06 -5.75 -56.05
N GLU A 528 -61.42 -4.72 -55.30
CA GLU A 528 -62.80 -4.22 -55.16
C GLU A 528 -62.81 -2.72 -55.41
N LEU A 529 -63.52 -2.33 -56.47
CA LEU A 529 -63.92 -0.97 -56.82
C LEU A 529 -65.42 -0.88 -56.52
N MET A 530 -65.83 0.19 -55.83
CA MET A 530 -67.23 0.55 -55.65
C MET A 530 -67.82 1.12 -56.96
N VAL A 531 -68.99 0.59 -57.31
CA VAL A 531 -70.02 1.06 -58.27
C VAL A 531 -69.69 0.97 -59.75
#